data_AF-X1E5Z5-F1
#
_entry.id   AF-X1E5Z5-F1
#
_cell.length_a   1.000
_cell.length_b   1.000
_cell.length_c   1.000
_cell.angle_alpha   90.00
_cell.angle_beta   90.00
_cell.angle_gamma   90.00
#
_symmetry.space_group_name_H-M   'P 1'
#
loop_
_entity.id
_entity.type
_entity.pdbx_description
1 polymer ?
#
loop_
_entity_poly.entity_id
_entity_poly.type
_entity_poly.pdbx_seq_one_letter_code
_entity_poly.pdbx_strand_id
1 'polypeptide(L)'
;ENLKEGVCMTYAYYHQVKGGKTPKAAATYLKEPLKKGVADMEKFRCTVCGYVYDPEKGDPDSGVKPGTPFQELPDDWVCPVCGAAKDQFEKEA
;
A
#
# COMPACT_ATOMS: atom_id res chain seq x y z
N GLU A 1 -22.15 44.72 30.19
CA GLU A 1 -20.98 43.98 29.65
C GLU A 1 -21.05 42.54 30.17
N ASN A 2 -20.80 41.42 29.48
CA ASN A 2 -19.58 40.99 28.79
C ASN A 2 -19.91 39.69 27.99
N LEU A 3 -20.43 39.82 26.76
CA LEU A 3 -20.78 38.69 25.86
C LEU A 3 -19.87 38.64 24.61
N LYS A 4 -18.70 39.27 24.69
CA LYS A 4 -17.61 39.24 23.71
C LYS A 4 -16.41 38.80 24.58
N GLU A 5 -15.88 37.58 24.52
CA GLU A 5 -14.91 37.12 23.53
C GLU A 5 -14.62 35.63 23.79
N GLY A 6 -15.58 34.76 23.51
CA GLY A 6 -15.36 33.32 23.53
C GLY A 6 -16.26 32.70 22.50
N VAL A 7 -15.74 32.48 21.29
CA VAL A 7 -16.47 31.79 20.22
C VAL A 7 -17.05 30.53 20.85
N CYS A 8 -18.38 30.44 20.93
CA CYS A 8 -19.02 29.23 21.41
C CYS A 8 -18.47 28.09 20.58
N MET A 9 -18.01 27.02 21.23
CA MET A 9 -17.36 25.90 20.54
C MET A 9 -18.28 25.45 19.41
N THR A 10 -17.95 25.88 18.19
CA THR A 10 -18.85 25.70 17.08
C THR A 10 -18.97 24.21 16.87
N TYR A 11 -20.14 23.75 16.48
CA TYR A 11 -20.33 22.34 16.14
C TYR A 11 -19.27 21.84 15.13
N ALA A 12 -18.72 22.75 14.32
CA ALA A 12 -17.55 22.53 13.48
C ALA A 12 -16.26 22.14 14.26
N TYR A 13 -15.95 22.73 15.42
CA TYR A 13 -14.82 22.31 16.26
C TYR A 13 -14.98 20.88 16.78
N TYR A 14 -16.20 20.47 17.13
CA TYR A 14 -16.49 19.11 17.59
C TYR A 14 -16.20 18.07 16.50
N HIS A 15 -16.52 18.40 15.24
CA HIS A 15 -16.20 17.54 14.09
C HIS A 15 -14.73 17.57 13.70
N GLN A 16 -14.05 18.73 13.77
CA GLN A 16 -12.66 18.88 13.30
C GLN A 16 -11.59 18.46 14.32
N VAL A 17 -11.77 18.68 15.62
CA VAL A 17 -10.72 18.45 16.63
C VAL A 17 -10.92 17.16 17.42
N LYS A 18 -12.18 16.81 17.73
CA LYS A 18 -12.49 15.59 18.48
C LYS A 18 -12.62 14.34 17.62
N GLY A 19 -12.47 14.49 16.29
CA GLY A 19 -12.33 13.42 15.29
C GLY A 19 -12.96 12.13 15.77
N GLY A 20 -14.30 12.06 15.74
CA GLY A 20 -15.12 11.04 16.40
C GLY A 20 -14.83 9.64 15.87
N LYS A 21 -13.72 9.06 16.30
CA LYS A 21 -13.38 7.67 16.06
C LYS A 21 -14.29 6.84 16.94
N THR A 22 -15.07 5.97 16.33
CA THR A 22 -15.90 5.02 17.06
C THR A 22 -14.97 4.12 17.90
N PRO A 23 -15.27 3.90 19.19
CA PRO A 23 -14.46 2.98 19.99
C PRO A 23 -14.62 1.56 19.44
N LYS A 24 -13.60 0.72 19.61
CA LYS A 24 -13.61 -0.69 19.16
C LYS A 24 -14.79 -1.50 19.72
N ALA A 25 -15.42 -1.03 20.79
CA ALA A 25 -16.59 -1.64 21.44
C ALA A 25 -17.95 -1.16 20.87
N ALA A 26 -17.98 -0.15 20.00
CA ALA A 26 -19.22 0.33 19.40
C ALA A 26 -19.70 -0.64 18.31
N ALA A 27 -21.01 -0.90 18.26
CA ALA A 27 -21.64 -1.77 17.27
C ALA A 27 -21.44 -1.28 15.81
N THR A 28 -21.24 0.02 15.62
CA THR A 28 -20.98 0.66 14.32
C THR A 28 -19.48 0.70 13.95
N TYR A 29 -18.61 0.06 14.73
CA TYR A 29 -17.19 -0.02 14.41
C TYR A 29 -16.97 -0.89 13.18
N LEU A 30 -16.92 -0.25 12.02
CA LEU A 30 -16.32 -0.81 10.82
C LEU A 30 -14.83 -0.94 11.12
N LYS A 31 -14.41 -2.16 11.50
CA LYS A 31 -13.01 -2.50 11.60
C LYS A 31 -12.44 -2.27 10.21
N GLU A 32 -11.73 -1.15 10.02
CA GLU A 32 -10.96 -0.88 8.81
C GLU A 32 -10.28 -2.20 8.45
N PRO A 33 -10.45 -2.70 7.21
CA PRO A 33 -9.81 -3.93 6.82
C PRO A 33 -8.33 -3.69 7.08
N LEU A 34 -7.80 -4.44 8.05
CA LEU A 34 -6.40 -4.42 8.41
C LEU A 34 -5.68 -4.47 7.07
N LYS A 35 -4.99 -3.38 6.72
CA LYS A 35 -4.10 -3.32 5.58
C LYS A 35 -3.22 -4.54 5.79
N LYS A 36 -3.50 -5.63 5.06
CA LYS A 36 -2.71 -6.85 5.10
C LYS A 36 -1.39 -6.36 4.54
N GLY A 37 -0.52 -5.93 5.46
CA GLY A 37 0.87 -5.61 5.19
C GLY A 37 1.36 -6.82 4.43
N VAL A 38 1.72 -6.55 3.19
CA VAL A 38 2.01 -7.56 2.20
C VAL A 38 3.33 -8.18 2.64
N ALA A 39 3.23 -9.27 3.40
CA ALA A 39 4.38 -9.91 4.01
C ALA A 39 5.30 -10.60 2.97
N ASP A 40 4.93 -10.56 1.68
CA ASP A 40 5.64 -11.16 0.56
C ASP A 40 5.95 -10.14 -0.56
N MET A 41 6.02 -8.84 -0.23
CA MET A 41 6.54 -7.80 -1.13
C MET A 41 8.07 -7.76 -1.13
N GLU A 42 8.71 -8.93 -1.21
CA GLU A 42 10.14 -9.01 -1.42
C GLU A 42 10.47 -8.47 -2.81
N LYS A 43 11.53 -7.64 -2.89
CA LYS A 43 12.01 -7.13 -4.17
C LYS A 43 12.89 -8.18 -4.83
N PHE A 44 12.83 -8.27 -6.15
CA PHE A 44 13.60 -9.24 -6.90
C PHE A 44 14.52 -8.53 -7.87
N ARG A 45 15.81 -8.83 -7.80
CA ARG A 45 16.83 -8.24 -8.66
C ARG A 45 17.21 -9.21 -9.77
N CYS A 46 17.12 -8.77 -11.01
CA CYS A 46 17.64 -9.49 -12.17
C CYS A 46 19.17 -9.52 -12.11
N THR A 47 19.76 -10.71 -12.15
CA THR A 47 21.21 -10.93 -12.14
C THR A 47 21.90 -10.53 -13.45
N VAL A 48 21.16 -10.39 -14.55
CA VAL A 48 21.72 -10.06 -15.88
C VAL A 48 21.88 -8.56 -16.07
N CYS A 49 20.85 -7.78 -15.75
CA CYS A 49 20.80 -6.33 -16.04
C CYS A 49 20.71 -5.47 -14.77
N GLY A 50 20.49 -6.06 -13.60
CA GLY A 50 20.32 -5.33 -12.35
C GLY A 50 18.93 -4.70 -12.16
N TYR A 51 17.94 -5.02 -13.00
CA TYR A 51 16.56 -4.55 -12.83
C TYR A 51 15.97 -5.06 -11.51
N VAL A 52 15.33 -4.18 -10.72
CA VAL A 52 14.66 -4.54 -9.47
C VAL A 52 13.15 -4.51 -9.69
N TYR A 53 12.52 -5.67 -9.64
CA TYR A 53 11.07 -5.82 -9.62
C TYR A 53 10.52 -5.39 -8.26
N ASP A 54 9.64 -4.39 -8.28
CA ASP A 54 8.94 -3.88 -7.11
C ASP A 54 7.48 -4.36 -7.13
N PRO A 55 7.08 -5.29 -6.26
CA PRO A 55 5.72 -5.83 -6.25
C PRO A 55 4.65 -4.79 -5.91
N GLU A 56 4.98 -3.66 -5.26
CA GLU A 56 4.02 -2.56 -5.05
C GLU A 56 3.68 -1.85 -6.36
N LYS A 57 4.68 -1.69 -7.23
CA LYS A 57 4.50 -1.06 -8.54
C LYS A 57 4.02 -2.06 -9.59
N GLY A 58 4.36 -3.33 -9.42
CA GLY A 58 4.18 -4.35 -10.45
C GLY A 58 5.00 -4.02 -11.70
N ASP A 59 4.53 -4.48 -12.85
CA ASP A 59 5.16 -4.22 -14.15
C ASP A 59 4.07 -3.97 -15.22
N PRO A 60 3.60 -2.72 -15.36
CA PRO A 60 2.50 -2.41 -16.28
C PRO A 60 2.87 -2.66 -17.75
N ASP A 61 4.14 -2.52 -18.12
CA ASP A 61 4.65 -2.80 -19.47
C ASP A 61 4.47 -4.28 -19.85
N SER A 62 4.61 -5.19 -18.88
CA SER A 62 4.39 -6.63 -19.05
C SER A 62 2.96 -7.08 -18.70
N GLY A 63 2.06 -6.13 -18.36
CA GLY A 63 0.67 -6.43 -17.96
C GLY A 63 0.49 -6.93 -16.52
N VAL A 64 1.50 -6.78 -15.66
CA VAL A 64 1.48 -7.16 -14.25
C VAL A 64 0.94 -6.00 -13.42
N LYS A 65 -0.10 -6.26 -12.62
CA LYS A 65 -0.75 -5.22 -11.82
C LYS A 65 0.11 -4.83 -10.61
N PRO A 66 -0.01 -3.58 -10.12
CA PRO A 66 0.58 -3.19 -8.85
C PRO A 66 -0.02 -4.04 -7.71
N GLY A 67 0.83 -4.51 -6.82
CA GLY A 67 0.46 -5.40 -5.72
C GLY A 67 0.61 -6.90 -6.03
N THR A 68 1.15 -7.28 -7.20
CA THR A 68 1.41 -8.69 -7.52
C THR A 68 2.79 -9.11 -6.97
N PRO A 69 2.85 -10.10 -6.05
CA PRO A 69 4.12 -10.62 -5.55
C PRO A 69 4.86 -11.40 -6.64
N PHE A 70 6.20 -11.49 -6.53
CA PHE A 70 7.02 -12.15 -7.56
C PHE A 70 6.63 -13.61 -7.82
N GLN A 71 6.18 -14.31 -6.76
CA GLN A 71 5.72 -15.70 -6.84
C GLN A 71 4.41 -15.89 -7.60
N GLU A 72 3.57 -14.85 -7.73
CA GLU A 72 2.33 -14.93 -8.51
C GLU A 72 2.53 -14.53 -9.98
N LEU A 73 3.75 -14.17 -10.41
CA LEU A 73 3.98 -13.91 -11.82
C LEU A 73 3.91 -15.21 -12.64
N PRO A 74 3.33 -15.15 -13.85
CA PRO A 74 3.31 -16.28 -14.76
C PRO A 74 4.73 -16.69 -15.18
N ASP A 75 4.93 -17.98 -15.48
CA ASP A 75 6.22 -18.51 -15.98
C ASP A 75 6.71 -17.87 -17.28
N ASP A 76 5.79 -17.33 -18.08
CA ASP A 76 6.08 -16.63 -19.32
C ASP A 76 6.58 -15.20 -19.09
N TRP A 77 6.54 -14.70 -17.86
CA TRP A 77 7.02 -13.36 -17.56
C TRP A 77 8.55 -13.29 -17.68
N VAL A 78 8.98 -12.25 -18.39
CA VAL A 78 10.39 -11.95 -18.64
C VAL A 78 10.71 -10.53 -18.19
N CYS A 79 11.97 -10.29 -17.85
CA CYS A 79 12.44 -8.96 -17.50
C CYS A 79 12.18 -7.98 -18.66
N PRO A 80 11.51 -6.82 -18.43
CA PRO A 80 11.23 -5.84 -19.48
C PRO A 80 12.49 -5.17 -20.04
N VAL A 81 13.62 -5.23 -19.32
CA VAL A 81 14.87 -4.59 -19.70
C VAL A 81 15.73 -5.49 -20.60
N CYS A 82 15.83 -6.79 -20.28
CA CYS A 82 16.76 -7.70 -20.95
C CYS A 82 16.13 -8.99 -21.51
N GLY A 83 14.85 -9.26 -21.24
CA GLY A 83 14.18 -10.48 -21.66
C GLY A 83 14.62 -11.75 -20.91
N ALA A 84 15.36 -11.62 -19.79
CA ALA A 84 15.71 -12.77 -18.96
C ALA A 84 14.46 -13.35 -18.28
N ALA A 85 14.38 -14.67 -18.18
CA ALA A 85 13.31 -15.37 -17.48
C ALA A 85 13.35 -15.09 -15.97
N LYS A 86 12.24 -15.36 -15.29
CA LYS A 86 12.10 -15.23 -13.83
C LYS A 86 13.14 -16.00 -13.01
N ASP A 87 13.71 -17.07 -13.57
CA ASP A 87 14.75 -17.89 -12.92
C ASP A 87 16.07 -17.13 -12.71
N GLN A 88 16.29 -16.03 -13.45
CA GLN A 88 17.49 -15.20 -13.31
C GLN A 88 17.31 -14.04 -12.33
N PHE A 89 16.23 -14.06 -11.54
CA PHE A 89 15.99 -13.08 -10.48
C PHE A 89 16.35 -13.66 -9.11
N GLU A 90 17.06 -12.88 -8.32
CA GLU A 90 17.36 -13.19 -6.92
C GLU A 90 16.58 -12.28 -5.98
N LYS A 91 16.20 -12.83 -4.82
CA LYS A 91 15.56 -12.04 -3.76
C LYS A 91 16.55 -11.01 -3.23
N GLU A 92 16.17 -9.75 -3.27
CA GLU A 92 16.90 -8.68 -2.61
C GLU A 92 16.48 -8.67 -1.13
N ALA A 93 17.35 -9.24 -0.28
CA ALA A 93 17.16 -9.37 1.16
C ALA A 93 17.31 -8.04 1.92
#